data_AF-A0A0G1SH08-F1
#
_entry.id   AF-A0A0G1SH08-F1
#
_cell.length_a   1.000
_cell.length_b   1.000
_cell.length_c   1.000
_cell.angle_alpha   90.00
_cell.angle_beta   90.00
_cell.angle_gamma   90.00
#
_symmetry.space_group_name_H-M   'P 1'
#
loop_
_entity.id
_entity.type
_entity.pdbx_description
1 polymer ?
#
loop_
_entity_poly.entity_id
_entity_poly.type
_entity_poly.pdbx_seq_one_letter_code
_entity_poly.pdbx_strand_id
1 'polypeptide(L)' 'MSTLSVPLTPQLEEAVNRLVKDGYGANKADVVRKAIKRLSEAEAVNAVLRAELEPTLKGDLRDLIKKI' A
#
# COMPACT_ATOMS: atom_id res chain seq x y z
N MET A 1 -7.07 -14.79 -16.10
CA MET A 1 -6.32 -13.52 -16.14
C MET A 1 -7.33 -12.40 -16.31
N SER A 2 -7.34 -11.40 -15.43
CA SER A 2 -8.08 -10.16 -15.66
C SER A 2 -7.12 -9.09 -16.18
N THR A 3 -7.59 -8.31 -17.15
CA THR A 3 -6.84 -7.18 -17.71
C THR A 3 -7.31 -5.89 -17.07
N LEU A 4 -6.36 -5.07 -16.62
CA LEU A 4 -6.62 -3.75 -16.06
C LEU A 4 -6.14 -2.71 -17.06
N SER A 5 -7.04 -1.90 -17.61
CA SER A 5 -6.70 -0.79 -18.51
C SER A 5 -6.93 0.52 -17.77
N VAL A 6 -5.85 1.22 -17.47
CA VAL A 6 -5.88 2.48 -16.71
C VAL A 6 -5.03 3.51 -17.46
N PRO A 7 -5.56 4.71 -17.73
CA PRO A 7 -4.77 5.78 -18.31
C PRO A 7 -3.70 6.24 -17.33
N LEU A 8 -2.45 6.31 -17.79
CA LEU A 8 -1.34 6.84 -17.01
C LEU A 8 -1.04 8.27 -17.45
N THR A 9 -0.71 9.12 -16.49
CA THR A 9 -0.12 10.42 -16.82
C THR A 9 1.29 10.24 -17.37
N PRO A 10 1.82 11.19 -18.16
CA PRO A 10 3.17 11.09 -18.71
C PRO A 10 4.25 10.86 -17.64
N GLN A 11 4.10 11.49 -16.47
CA GLN A 11 5.03 11.35 -15.35
C GLN A 11 5.06 9.93 -14.79
N LEU A 12 3.90 9.28 -14.69
CA LEU A 12 3.80 7.88 -14.24
C LEU A 12 4.38 6.93 -15.28
N GLU A 13 4.14 7.19 -16.56
CA GLU A 13 4.74 6.39 -17.63
C GLU A 13 6.27 6.49 -17.64
N GLU A 14 6.82 7.69 -17.45
CA GLU A 14 8.26 7.88 -17.28
C GLU A 14 8.83 7.14 -16.07
N ALA A 15 8.11 7.13 -14.95
CA ALA A 15 8.52 6.41 -13.75
C ALA A 15 8.57 4.90 -14.01
N VAL A 16 7.53 4.33 -14.66
CA VAL A 16 7.51 2.92 -15.04
C VAL A 16 8.64 2.60 -16.02
N ASN A 17 8.88 3.47 -17.01
CA ASN A 17 9.98 3.29 -17.96
C ASN A 17 11.36 3.31 -17.29
N ARG A 18 11.58 4.19 -16.32
CA ARG A 18 12.81 4.22 -15.51
C ARG A 18 12.99 2.92 -14.75
N LEU A 19 11.96 2.44 -14.05
CA LEU A 19 12.01 1.17 -13.32
C LEU A 19 12.32 -0.04 -14.21
N VAL A 20 11.82 -0.06 -15.46
CA VAL A 20 12.21 -1.10 -16.43
C VAL A 20 13.69 -0.97 -16.81
N LYS A 21 14.18 0.25 -17.08
CA LYS A 21 15.60 0.50 -17.40
C LYS A 21 16.54 0.14 -16.26
N ASP A 22 16.11 0.38 -15.02
CA ASP A 22 16.86 0.04 -13.81
C ASP A 22 16.85 -1.47 -13.50
N GLY A 23 16.17 -2.27 -14.32
CA GLY A 23 16.11 -3.73 -14.18
C GLY A 23 15.14 -4.22 -13.12
N TYR A 24 14.29 -3.36 -12.56
CA TYR A 24 13.31 -3.76 -11.55
C TYR A 24 12.27 -4.75 -12.09
N GLY A 25 11.92 -4.66 -13.37
CA GLY A 25 11.04 -5.61 -14.05
C GLY A 25 11.37 -5.76 -15.52
N ALA A 26 10.97 -6.89 -16.11
CA ALA A 26 11.29 -7.22 -17.50
C ALA A 26 10.51 -6.35 -18.52
N ASN A 27 9.36 -5.80 -18.13
CA ASN A 27 8.53 -4.91 -18.93
C ASN A 27 7.60 -4.08 -18.03
N LYS A 28 6.89 -3.10 -18.62
CA LYS A 28 5.95 -2.22 -17.90
C LYS A 28 4.95 -3.01 -17.06
N ALA A 29 4.36 -4.07 -17.62
CA ALA A 29 3.36 -4.87 -16.93
C ALA A 29 3.93 -5.68 -15.75
N ASP A 30 5.17 -6.15 -15.85
CA ASP A 30 5.89 -6.83 -14.77
C ASP A 30 6.19 -5.85 -13.62
N VAL A 31 6.66 -4.64 -13.94
CA VAL A 31 6.88 -3.57 -12.96
C VAL A 31 5.59 -3.25 -12.20
N VAL A 32 4.48 -3.06 -12.92
CA VAL A 32 3.18 -2.73 -12.30
C VAL A 32 2.69 -3.89 -11.42
N ARG A 33 2.83 -5.14 -11.85
CA ARG A 33 2.47 -6.31 -11.02
C ARG A 33 3.28 -6.38 -9.73
N LYS A 34 4.60 -6.16 -9.80
CA LYS A 34 5.47 -6.12 -8.61
C LYS A 34 5.11 -4.95 -7.69
N ALA A 35 4.78 -3.79 -8.25
CA ALA A 35 4.37 -2.62 -7.49
C ALA A 35 3.07 -2.87 -6.72
N ILE A 36 2.04 -3.46 -7.36
CA ILE A 36 0.77 -3.82 -6.70
C ILE A 36 1.02 -4.81 -5.56
N LYS A 37 1.85 -5.83 -5.79
CA LYS A 37 2.20 -6.80 -4.75
C LYS A 37 2.86 -6.12 -3.55
N ARG A 38 3.85 -5.24 -3.80
CA ARG A 38 4.52 -4.48 -2.73
C ARG A 38 3.58 -3.53 -2.00
N LEU A 39 2.64 -2.90 -2.70
CA LEU A 39 1.64 -2.03 -2.07
C LEU A 39 0.80 -2.82 -1.07
N SER A 40 0.32 -4.00 -1.47
CA SER A 40 -0.45 -4.88 -0.57
C SER A 40 0.35 -5.31 0.66
N GLU A 41 1.63 -5.64 0.50
CA GLU A 41 2.52 -5.96 1.62
C GLU A 41 2.74 -4.74 2.54
N ALA A 42 2.93 -3.56 1.96
CA ALA A 42 3.14 -2.32 2.72
C ALA A 42 1.90 -1.88 3.49
N GLU A 43 0.69 -2.07 2.93
CA GLU A 43 -0.56 -1.80 3.64
C GLU A 43 -0.72 -2.67 4.88
N ALA A 44 -0.32 -3.94 4.83
CA ALA A 44 -0.33 -4.83 5.99
C ALA A 44 0.61 -4.34 7.10
N VAL A 45 1.82 -3.88 6.73
CA VAL A 45 2.77 -3.29 7.69
C VAL A 45 2.22 -2.00 8.29
N ASN A 46 1.66 -1.13 7.45
CA ASN A 46 1.07 0.14 7.89
C ASN A 46 -0.12 -0.07 8.84
N ALA A 47 -0.89 -1.15 8.66
CA ALA A 47 -1.99 -1.48 9.57
C ALA A 47 -1.48 -1.78 10.98
N VAL A 48 -0.37 -2.53 11.11
CA VAL A 48 0.26 -2.82 12.40
C VAL A 48 0.81 -1.54 13.03
N LEU A 49 1.55 -0.74 12.27
CA LEU A 49 2.11 0.52 12.77
C LEU A 49 1.02 1.50 13.23
N ARG A 50 -0.12 1.53 12.55
CA ARG A 50 -1.28 2.32 12.98
C ARG A 50 -1.85 1.79 14.29
N ALA A 51 -2.01 0.48 14.42
CA ALA A 51 -2.50 -0.15 15.65
C ALA A 51 -1.57 0.10 16.85
N GLU A 52 -0.25 0.16 16.64
CA GLU A 52 0.71 0.51 17.70
C GLU A 52 0.59 1.96 18.18
N LEU A 53 0.15 2.87 17.31
CA LEU A 53 -0.09 4.27 17.64
C LEU A 53 -1.44 4.50 18.33
N GLU A 54 -2.34 3.52 18.31
CA GLU A 54 -3.63 3.64 19.00
C GLU A 54 -3.43 3.65 20.51
N PRO A 55 -4.09 4.56 21.24
CA PRO A 55 -3.97 4.63 22.68
C PRO A 55 -4.48 3.34 23.33
N THR A 56 -3.61 2.64 24.06
CA THR A 56 -4.05 1.52 24.89
C THR A 56 -4.99 2.01 25.98
N LEU A 57 -6.28 1.70 25.84
CA LEU A 57 -7.28 1.89 26.88
C LEU A 57 -7.04 0.83 27.97
N LYS A 58 -6.63 1.27 29.16
CA LYS A 58 -6.49 0.42 30.35
C LYS A 58 -7.52 0.84 31.39
N GLY A 59 -8.41 -0.08 31.76
CA GLY A 59 -9.51 0.15 32.71
C GLY A 59 -10.70 -0.78 32.44
N ASP A 60 -11.76 -0.68 33.25
CA ASP A 60 -13.00 -1.42 33.04
C ASP A 60 -13.77 -0.79 31.86
N LEU A 61 -14.12 -1.60 30.85
CA LEU A 61 -14.84 -1.17 29.64
C LEU A 61 -16.14 -0.44 29.99
N ARG A 62 -16.79 -0.79 31.11
CA ARG A 62 -18.03 -0.18 31.60
C ARG A 62 -17.86 1.27 32.04
N ASP A 63 -16.66 1.65 32.49
CA ASP A 63 -16.38 3.02 32.95
C ASP A 63 -15.95 3.94 31.81
N LEU A 64 -15.32 3.38 30.77
CA LEU A 64 -14.93 4.12 29.57
C LEU A 64 -16.13 4.49 28.69
N ILE A 65 -17.10 3.59 28.56
CA ILE A 65 -18.34 3.85 27.80
C ILE A 65 -19.17 5.01 28.38
N LYS A 66 -19.06 5.28 29.69
CA LYS A 66 -19.80 6.38 30.35
C LYS A 66 -19.23 7.78 30.08
N LYS A 67 -18.05 7.89 29.44
CA LYS A 67 -17.36 9.17 29.16
C LYS A 67 -17.47 9.62 27.69
N ILE A 68 -18.20 8.88 26.87
CA ILE A 68 -18.56 9.20 25.48
C ILE A 68 -20.03 9.61 25.48
#